data_AF-A0A2U1QBW7-F1
#
_entry.id   AF-A0A2U1QBW7-F1
#
_cell.length_a   1.000
_cell.length_b   1.000
_cell.length_c   1.000
_cell.angle_alpha   90.00
_cell.angle_beta   90.00
_cell.angle_gamma   90.00
#
_symmetry.space_group_name_H-M   'P 1'
#
loop_
_entity.id
_entity.type
_entity.pdbx_description
1 polymer ?
#
loop_
_entity_poly.entity_id
_entity_poly.type
_entity_poly.pdbx_seq_one_letter_code
_entity_poly.pdbx_strand_id
1 'polypeptide(L)'
;MSVFVSNADDAIVHKVLFYDFVYFSELNHCFIHEQQPVVIERYFCIVSNKEADIPMDDLDGHPLYSCNRCRNPITLRQNLLSKAFKARTGDAYMFSEAMNVVLGVKRETTLITGRFVIADVSCRNCGEVLGWKYLKAFDDSQRYKIGRFIIEKAKILKEYS
;
A
#
# COMPACT_ATOMS: atom_id res chain seq x y z
N MET A 1 7.99 35.29 -21.89
CA MET A 1 7.16 36.29 -21.21
C MET A 1 5.72 35.82 -21.33
N SER A 2 5.13 35.43 -20.20
CA SER A 2 3.74 34.99 -20.00
C SER A 2 2.78 36.14 -20.37
N VAL A 3 1.54 35.94 -20.85
CA VAL A 3 0.31 35.52 -20.16
C VAL A 3 -0.84 35.52 -21.19
N PHE A 4 -1.80 34.58 -21.14
CA PHE A 4 -3.24 34.73 -21.52
C PHE A 4 -4.02 33.65 -20.72
N VAL A 5 -4.96 33.91 -19.77
CA VAL A 5 -6.33 34.52 -19.80
C VAL A 5 -7.23 33.81 -20.82
N SER A 6 -8.40 33.23 -20.55
CA SER A 6 -9.26 32.98 -19.37
C SER A 6 -10.46 32.10 -19.77
N ASN A 7 -11.10 31.43 -18.79
CA ASN A 7 -12.54 31.08 -18.63
C ASN A 7 -13.21 30.06 -19.59
N ALA A 8 -13.79 28.96 -19.05
CA ALA A 8 -15.17 28.76 -18.55
C ALA A 8 -16.11 28.49 -19.76
N ASP A 9 -16.86 27.40 -19.92
CA ASP A 9 -17.85 26.66 -19.11
C ASP A 9 -18.09 25.33 -19.90
N ASP A 10 -18.29 24.13 -19.37
CA ASP A 10 -19.45 23.62 -18.64
C ASP A 10 -19.08 22.25 -18.07
N ALA A 11 -19.14 22.11 -16.74
CA ALA A 11 -19.02 20.80 -16.09
C ALA A 11 -20.27 19.97 -16.39
N ILE A 12 -20.13 18.87 -17.14
CA ILE A 12 -21.14 17.83 -17.11
C ILE A 12 -20.77 16.85 -15.98
N VAL A 13 -21.44 17.01 -14.85
CA VAL A 13 -21.43 16.02 -13.77
C VAL A 13 -22.20 14.80 -14.25
N HIS A 14 -21.51 13.81 -14.82
CA HIS A 14 -22.06 12.47 -14.90
C HIS A 14 -21.72 11.70 -13.62
N LYS A 15 -22.76 11.55 -12.79
CA LYS A 15 -22.80 10.56 -11.73
C LYS A 15 -22.86 9.18 -12.37
N VAL A 16 -21.70 8.57 -12.61
CA VAL A 16 -21.62 7.14 -12.94
C VAL A 16 -21.22 6.42 -11.66
N LEU A 17 -22.24 6.10 -10.86
CA LEU A 17 -22.18 4.88 -10.08
C LEU A 17 -22.36 3.75 -11.07
N PHE A 18 -21.57 2.69 -10.91
CA PHE A 18 -21.79 1.26 -11.26
C PHE A 18 -20.37 0.65 -11.40
N TYR A 19 -19.99 -0.40 -10.63
CA TYR A 19 -20.26 -1.79 -10.99
C TYR A 19 -20.62 -1.91 -12.48
N ASP A 20 -19.56 -1.92 -13.30
CA ASP A 20 -19.52 -1.92 -14.76
C ASP A 20 -19.56 -0.54 -15.48
N PHE A 21 -18.68 -0.45 -16.50
CA PHE A 21 -18.64 0.43 -17.69
C PHE A 21 -17.76 1.71 -17.77
N VAL A 22 -16.77 1.60 -18.67
CA VAL A 22 -16.44 2.41 -19.87
C VAL A 22 -16.14 3.92 -19.74
N TYR A 23 -14.90 4.26 -20.13
CA TYR A 23 -14.37 5.60 -20.40
C TYR A 23 -15.07 6.28 -21.58
N PHE A 24 -15.34 7.58 -21.46
CA PHE A 24 -15.42 8.48 -22.62
C PHE A 24 -14.87 9.87 -22.24
N SER A 25 -13.84 10.29 -22.96
CA SER A 25 -13.28 11.65 -22.96
C SER A 25 -14.25 12.60 -23.67
N GLU A 26 -14.40 13.87 -23.24
CA GLU A 26 -13.58 14.97 -23.72
C GLU A 26 -13.81 16.26 -22.88
N LEU A 27 -12.70 16.97 -22.56
CA LEU A 27 -12.56 18.43 -22.27
C LEU A 27 -12.69 19.01 -20.82
N ASN A 28 -11.54 18.96 -20.11
CA ASN A 28 -10.77 20.10 -19.53
C ASN A 28 -11.35 21.10 -18.48
N HIS A 29 -11.40 20.73 -17.18
CA HIS A 29 -10.77 21.38 -15.99
C HIS A 29 -11.57 21.21 -14.68
N CYS A 30 -10.87 20.88 -13.59
CA CYS A 30 -11.38 20.85 -12.21
C CYS A 30 -10.62 21.85 -11.34
N PHE A 31 -11.30 22.75 -10.63
CA PHE A 31 -10.72 23.57 -9.56
C PHE A 31 -11.39 23.23 -8.22
N ILE A 32 -10.58 23.13 -7.14
CA ILE A 32 -11.06 22.91 -5.77
C ILE A 32 -10.82 24.20 -4.97
N HIS A 33 -11.87 24.77 -4.39
CA HIS A 33 -11.75 25.84 -3.40
C HIS A 33 -11.49 25.23 -2.02
N GLU A 34 -10.42 25.68 -1.38
CA GLU A 34 -9.98 25.22 -0.07
C GLU A 34 -10.67 26.01 1.05
N GLN A 35 -11.39 25.32 1.93
CA GLN A 35 -11.70 25.80 3.27
C GLN A 35 -11.52 24.64 4.28
N GLN A 36 -10.24 24.40 4.65
CA GLN A 36 -9.77 23.82 5.93
C GLN A 36 -10.17 22.37 6.32
N PRO A 37 -9.33 21.65 7.11
CA PRO A 37 -8.43 20.65 6.54
C PRO A 37 -8.79 19.21 6.94
N VAL A 38 -8.69 18.27 5.99
CA VAL A 38 -8.49 16.85 6.32
C VAL A 38 -7.16 16.44 5.72
N VAL A 39 -6.21 16.13 6.59
CA VAL A 39 -4.86 15.69 6.25
C VAL A 39 -4.96 14.36 5.49
N ILE A 40 -4.96 14.43 4.17
CA ILE A 40 -4.64 13.28 3.33
C ILE A 40 -3.57 13.74 2.36
N GLU A 41 -2.32 13.70 2.79
CA GLU A 41 -1.17 13.78 1.88
C GLU A 41 -1.17 12.54 0.98
N ARG A 42 -2.03 12.52 -0.03
CA ARG A 42 -1.84 11.71 -1.22
C ARG A 42 -0.99 12.52 -2.19
N TYR A 43 0.32 12.47 -1.98
CA TYR A 43 1.23 12.60 -3.10
C TYR A 43 1.13 11.29 -3.91
N PHE A 44 0.31 11.29 -4.96
CA PHE A 44 0.49 10.38 -6.07
C PHE A 44 0.89 11.22 -7.28
N CYS A 45 2.20 11.39 -7.46
CA CYS A 45 2.74 11.68 -8.77
C CYS A 45 2.54 10.42 -9.62
N ILE A 46 1.51 10.38 -10.47
CA ILE A 46 1.47 9.41 -11.56
C ILE A 46 2.33 10.00 -12.67
N VAL A 47 3.64 9.77 -12.58
CA VAL A 47 4.52 9.96 -13.73
C VAL A 47 4.54 8.64 -14.49
N SER A 48 4.11 8.73 -15.74
CA SER A 48 4.27 7.74 -16.82
C SER A 48 3.31 6.55 -16.81
N ASN A 49 2.34 6.64 -17.72
CA ASN A 49 2.00 5.62 -18.72
C ASN A 49 2.71 4.27 -18.53
N LYS A 50 2.06 3.39 -17.78
CA LYS A 50 2.05 1.96 -18.05
C LYS A 50 0.62 1.51 -17.79
N GLU A 51 -0.17 1.37 -18.85
CA GLU A 51 -1.12 0.25 -18.89
C GLU A 51 -0.33 -1.00 -18.47
N ALA A 52 -0.47 -1.41 -17.22
CA ALA A 52 -0.21 -2.78 -16.86
C ALA A 52 -1.48 -3.51 -17.28
N ASP A 53 -1.44 -4.10 -18.48
CA ASP A 53 -2.34 -5.19 -18.83
C ASP A 53 -2.19 -6.26 -17.75
N ILE A 54 -3.11 -6.25 -16.77
CA ILE A 54 -3.22 -7.33 -15.81
C ILE A 54 -3.80 -8.50 -16.62
N PRO A 55 -3.05 -9.59 -16.83
CA PRO A 55 -3.56 -10.72 -17.60
C PRO A 55 -4.87 -11.21 -16.99
N MET A 56 -5.89 -11.39 -17.83
CA MET A 56 -7.22 -11.89 -17.47
C MET A 56 -7.23 -13.34 -16.90
N ASP A 57 -6.09 -13.88 -16.51
CA ASP A 57 -5.91 -15.17 -15.83
C ASP A 57 -5.89 -15.01 -14.28
N ASP A 58 -5.98 -13.77 -13.77
CA ASP A 58 -6.08 -13.44 -12.34
C ASP A 58 -7.55 -13.38 -11.83
N LEU A 59 -8.49 -14.03 -12.52
CA LEU A 59 -9.90 -14.12 -12.13
C LEU A 59 -10.18 -15.26 -11.12
N ASP A 60 -9.17 -16.05 -10.76
CA ASP A 60 -9.22 -16.95 -9.60
C ASP A 60 -8.69 -16.19 -8.38
N GLY A 61 -9.63 -15.55 -7.68
CA GLY A 61 -9.50 -14.83 -6.41
C GLY A 61 -8.09 -14.49 -5.91
N HIS A 62 -7.80 -13.19 -5.80
CA HIS A 62 -6.52 -12.69 -5.31
C HIS A 62 -6.13 -13.34 -3.98
N PRO A 63 -5.02 -14.12 -3.92
CA PRO A 63 -4.74 -14.93 -2.75
C PRO A 63 -4.62 -14.09 -1.48
N LEU A 64 -5.33 -14.50 -0.44
CA LEU A 64 -5.34 -13.83 0.84
C LEU A 64 -4.23 -14.40 1.73
N TYR A 65 -3.50 -13.52 2.40
CA TYR A 65 -2.57 -13.90 3.46
C TYR A 65 -3.25 -13.72 4.82
N SER A 66 -3.44 -14.82 5.52
CA SER A 66 -4.12 -14.88 6.82
C SER A 66 -3.15 -15.25 7.93
N CYS A 67 -3.42 -14.83 9.16
CA CYS A 67 -2.61 -15.18 10.33
C CYS A 67 -2.60 -16.71 10.52
N ASN A 68 -1.40 -17.30 10.63
CA ASN A 68 -1.27 -18.76 10.78
C ASN A 68 -1.92 -19.30 12.07
N ARG A 69 -2.02 -18.47 13.13
CA ARG A 69 -2.57 -18.88 14.42
C ARG A 69 -4.10 -18.85 14.51
N CYS A 70 -4.73 -17.84 13.92
CA CYS A 70 -6.17 -17.60 14.10
C CYS A 70 -6.94 -17.33 12.80
N ARG A 71 -6.30 -17.46 11.64
CA ARG A 71 -6.88 -17.22 10.31
C ARG A 71 -7.41 -15.80 10.06
N ASN A 72 -7.10 -14.85 10.95
CA ASN A 72 -7.45 -13.45 10.74
C ASN A 72 -6.78 -12.90 9.46
N PRO A 73 -7.53 -12.32 8.50
CA PRO A 73 -6.97 -11.75 7.28
C PRO A 73 -5.94 -10.65 7.56
N ILE A 74 -4.75 -10.73 6.95
CA ILE A 74 -3.65 -9.78 7.20
C ILE A 74 -3.31 -8.94 5.97
N THR A 75 -3.27 -9.51 4.78
CA THR A 75 -2.97 -8.74 3.56
C THR A 75 -3.35 -9.51 2.30
N LEU A 76 -3.48 -8.80 1.19
CA LEU A 76 -3.83 -9.35 -0.13
C LEU A 76 -2.57 -9.62 -0.94
N ARG A 77 -2.67 -10.54 -1.91
CA ARG A 77 -1.56 -10.81 -2.84
C ARG A 77 -1.09 -9.58 -3.61
N GLN A 78 -2.01 -8.73 -4.05
CA GLN A 78 -1.70 -7.50 -4.78
C GLN A 78 -0.77 -6.55 -4.02
N ASN A 79 -0.74 -6.65 -2.69
CA ASN A 79 0.11 -5.83 -1.84
C ASN A 79 1.53 -6.39 -1.69
N LEU A 80 1.83 -7.57 -2.24
CA LEU A 80 3.14 -8.20 -2.14
C LEU A 80 4.15 -7.48 -3.04
N LEU A 81 5.13 -6.81 -2.44
CA LEU A 81 6.18 -6.08 -3.16
C LEU A 81 7.41 -6.95 -3.43
N SER A 82 7.81 -7.79 -2.48
CA SER A 82 9.01 -8.62 -2.63
C SER A 82 8.99 -9.85 -1.74
N LYS A 83 9.60 -10.94 -2.23
CA LYS A 83 9.80 -12.21 -1.52
C LYS A 83 11.25 -12.42 -1.05
N ALA A 84 12.14 -11.46 -1.32
CA ALA A 84 13.58 -11.59 -1.09
C ALA A 84 14.03 -11.14 0.31
N PHE A 85 13.11 -11.10 1.28
CA PHE A 85 13.43 -10.66 2.64
C PHE A 85 13.64 -11.86 3.58
N LYS A 86 14.47 -11.64 4.60
CA LYS A 86 14.77 -12.60 5.66
C LYS A 86 14.41 -12.01 7.01
N ALA A 87 13.96 -12.87 7.91
CA ALA A 87 13.59 -12.57 9.28
C ALA A 87 14.10 -13.67 10.21
N ARG A 88 13.76 -13.58 11.50
CA ARG A 88 14.25 -14.49 12.53
C ARG A 88 13.83 -15.95 12.28
N THR A 89 12.63 -16.18 11.75
CA THR A 89 12.09 -17.52 11.46
C THR A 89 12.33 -17.98 10.01
N GLY A 90 13.20 -17.30 9.26
CA GLY A 90 13.57 -17.64 7.89
C GLY A 90 13.09 -16.62 6.87
N ASP A 91 12.31 -17.06 5.88
CA ASP A 91 11.83 -16.18 4.80
C ASP A 91 10.75 -15.21 5.29
N ALA A 92 10.79 -13.99 4.74
CA ALA A 92 9.78 -12.98 4.97
C ALA A 92 9.40 -12.26 3.68
N TYR A 93 8.20 -11.69 3.68
CA TYR A 93 7.64 -10.96 2.56
C TYR A 93 7.52 -9.49 2.91
N MET A 94 7.81 -8.64 1.92
CA MET A 94 7.54 -7.22 2.00
C MET A 94 6.18 -6.92 1.38
N PHE A 95 5.33 -6.23 2.12
CA PHE A 95 4.03 -5.76 1.67
C PHE A 95 3.92 -4.24 1.70
N SER A 96 3.14 -3.68 0.77
CA SER A 96 2.75 -2.27 0.77
C SER A 96 1.82 -1.95 1.93
N GLU A 97 0.86 -2.84 2.20
CA GLU A 97 -0.20 -2.67 3.19
C GLU A 97 -0.48 -3.95 3.97
N ALA A 98 -0.98 -3.79 5.21
CA ALA A 98 -1.48 -4.85 6.06
C ALA A 98 -2.70 -4.35 6.85
N MET A 99 -3.70 -5.21 7.00
CA MET A 99 -4.96 -4.99 7.70
C MET A 99 -5.04 -5.88 8.95
N ASN A 100 -5.94 -5.53 9.86
CA ASN A 100 -6.18 -6.28 11.11
C ASN A 100 -4.91 -6.56 11.93
N VAL A 101 -4.00 -5.58 11.95
CA VAL A 101 -2.76 -5.61 12.75
C VAL A 101 -2.74 -4.47 13.76
N VAL A 102 -1.88 -4.59 14.76
CA VAL A 102 -1.54 -3.56 15.74
C VAL A 102 -0.04 -3.28 15.65
N LEU A 103 0.34 -2.00 15.70
CA LEU A 103 1.74 -1.58 15.75
C LEU A 103 2.20 -1.45 17.20
N GLY A 104 3.33 -2.09 17.50
CA GLY A 104 3.97 -2.00 18.80
C GLY A 104 4.77 -0.71 18.99
N VAL A 105 5.56 -0.69 20.07
CA VAL A 105 6.42 0.46 20.41
C VAL A 105 7.49 0.66 19.33
N LYS A 106 7.72 1.92 18.98
CA LYS A 106 8.76 2.31 18.02
C LYS A 106 10.12 2.09 18.67
N ARG A 107 11.02 1.40 17.97
CA ARG A 107 12.39 1.17 18.43
C ARG A 107 13.38 1.36 17.30
N GLU A 108 14.53 1.93 17.62
CA GLU A 108 15.66 1.97 16.71
C GLU A 108 16.39 0.63 16.71
N THR A 109 16.80 0.14 15.54
CA THR A 109 17.53 -1.10 15.39
C THR A 109 18.48 -1.05 14.19
N THR A 110 19.53 -1.86 14.24
CA THR A 110 20.46 -2.07 13.13
C THR A 110 20.16 -3.43 12.50
N LEU A 111 19.75 -3.41 11.24
CA LEU A 111 19.58 -4.61 10.41
C LEU A 111 20.75 -4.72 9.43
N ILE A 112 20.83 -5.83 8.69
CA ILE A 112 21.90 -6.10 7.71
C ILE A 112 22.08 -4.93 6.72
N THR A 113 20.98 -4.29 6.32
CA THR A 113 20.98 -3.20 5.33
C THR A 113 21.08 -1.80 5.95
N GLY A 114 21.38 -1.67 7.25
CA GLY A 114 21.57 -0.37 7.92
C GLY A 114 20.67 -0.12 9.14
N ARG A 115 20.68 1.12 9.62
CA ARG A 115 19.90 1.59 10.78
C ARG A 115 18.49 2.01 10.40
N PHE A 116 17.51 1.64 11.23
CA PHE A 116 16.10 1.94 11.04
C PHE A 116 15.39 2.22 12.36
N VAL A 117 14.28 2.96 12.30
CA VAL A 117 13.24 2.91 13.34
C VAL A 117 12.13 2.00 12.84
N ILE A 118 11.80 0.97 13.61
CA ILE A 118 10.76 0.00 13.29
C ILE A 118 9.71 -0.07 14.40
N ALA A 119 8.55 -0.63 14.08
CA ALA A 119 7.57 -1.07 15.07
C ALA A 119 7.16 -2.51 14.77
N ASP A 120 7.06 -3.33 15.81
CA ASP A 120 6.59 -4.71 15.67
C ASP A 120 5.12 -4.70 15.20
N VAL A 121 4.76 -5.68 14.37
CA VAL A 121 3.43 -5.83 13.80
C VAL A 121 2.83 -7.11 14.38
N SER A 122 1.75 -6.99 15.14
CA SER A 122 1.04 -8.12 15.72
C SER A 122 -0.36 -8.28 15.14
N CYS A 123 -0.84 -9.52 15.12
CA CYS A 123 -2.21 -9.82 14.73
C CYS A 123 -3.18 -9.19 15.75
N ARG A 124 -4.14 -8.39 15.29
CA ARG A 124 -5.14 -7.75 16.16
C ARG A 124 -5.98 -8.76 16.95
N ASN A 125 -6.26 -9.92 16.35
CA ASN A 125 -7.16 -10.92 16.94
C ASN A 125 -6.47 -11.78 18.02
N CYS A 126 -5.27 -12.31 17.75
CA CYS A 126 -4.60 -13.24 18.66
C CYS A 126 -3.31 -12.70 19.31
N GLY A 127 -2.88 -11.49 18.97
CA GLY A 127 -1.66 -10.87 19.52
C GLY A 127 -0.34 -11.44 18.99
N GLU A 128 -0.36 -12.47 18.15
CA GLU A 128 0.86 -13.07 17.58
C GLU A 128 1.69 -12.02 16.83
N VAL A 129 3.00 -11.93 17.13
CA VAL A 129 3.92 -11.07 16.39
C VAL A 129 4.20 -11.69 15.03
N LEU A 130 3.80 -10.98 13.97
CA LEU A 130 3.90 -11.42 12.58
C LEU A 130 5.16 -10.90 11.88
N GLY A 131 5.70 -9.76 12.35
CA GLY A 131 6.86 -9.11 11.76
C GLY A 131 7.02 -7.67 12.23
N TRP A 132 7.40 -6.75 11.34
CA TRP A 132 7.61 -5.33 11.66
C TRP A 132 7.30 -4.38 10.50
N LYS A 133 7.08 -3.10 10.82
CA LYS A 133 6.93 -2.01 9.85
C LYS A 133 8.12 -1.06 9.95
N TYR A 134 8.67 -0.64 8.81
CA TYR A 134 9.68 0.41 8.77
C TYR A 134 9.02 1.78 8.93
N LEU A 135 9.47 2.55 9.92
CA LEU A 135 8.95 3.90 10.20
C LEU A 135 9.93 4.99 9.77
N LYS A 136 11.24 4.71 9.85
CA LYS A 136 12.29 5.63 9.42
C LYS A 136 13.50 4.83 8.93
N ALA A 137 14.14 5.32 7.88
CA ALA A 137 15.46 4.90 7.44
C ALA A 137 16.45 6.06 7.64
N PHE A 138 17.68 5.75 8.04
CA PHE A 138 18.73 6.76 8.21
C PHE A 138 19.60 6.96 6.96
N ASP A 139 19.54 6.00 6.03
CA ASP A 139 20.17 6.08 4.72
C ASP A 139 19.09 6.30 3.64
N ASP A 140 19.31 7.28 2.77
CA ASP A 140 18.41 7.61 1.67
C ASP A 140 18.21 6.44 0.71
N SER A 141 19.24 5.60 0.51
CA SER A 141 19.16 4.40 -0.35
C SER A 141 18.10 3.40 0.14
N GLN A 142 17.73 3.47 1.42
CA GLN A 142 16.79 2.55 2.07
C GLN A 142 15.38 3.15 2.27
N ARG A 143 15.13 4.39 1.81
CA ARG A 143 13.85 5.08 2.02
C ARG A 143 12.65 4.37 1.40
N TYR A 144 12.85 3.60 0.34
CA TYR A 144 11.78 2.81 -0.29
C TYR A 144 11.13 1.80 0.66
N LYS A 145 11.81 1.43 1.76
CA LYS A 145 11.30 0.52 2.78
C LYS A 145 10.34 1.21 3.75
N ILE A 146 10.41 2.54 3.90
CA ILE A 146 9.58 3.28 4.85
C ILE A 146 8.11 3.09 4.51
N GLY A 147 7.30 2.85 5.55
CA GLY A 147 5.87 2.57 5.40
C GLY A 147 5.55 1.12 5.00
N ARG A 148 6.55 0.30 4.65
CA ARG A 148 6.36 -1.09 4.22
C ARG A 148 6.41 -2.05 5.40
N PHE A 149 5.71 -3.17 5.24
CA PHE A 149 5.60 -4.22 6.23
C PHE A 149 6.48 -5.40 5.84
N ILE A 150 7.27 -5.91 6.78
CA ILE A 150 7.91 -7.21 6.67
C ILE A 150 7.11 -8.19 7.51
N ILE A 151 6.62 -9.26 6.89
CA ILE A 151 5.83 -10.30 7.55
C ILE A 151 6.49 -11.65 7.31
N GLU A 152 6.73 -12.39 8.38
CA GLU A 152 7.42 -13.69 8.33
C GLU A 152 6.52 -14.75 7.69
N LYS A 153 7.06 -15.50 6.71
CA LYS A 153 6.30 -16.52 5.96
C LYS A 153 5.76 -17.61 6.88
N ALA A 154 6.48 -17.97 7.93
CA ALA A 154 6.06 -18.98 8.91
C ALA A 154 4.85 -18.55 9.77
N LYS A 155 4.53 -17.25 9.80
CA LYS A 155 3.47 -16.66 10.63
C LYS A 155 2.19 -16.35 9.86
N ILE A 156 2.19 -16.55 8.54
CA ILE A 156 1.05 -16.33 7.66
C ILE A 156 0.77 -17.55 6.77
N LEU A 157 -0.48 -17.72 6.37
CA LEU A 157 -0.93 -18.74 5.45
C LEU A 157 -1.43 -18.08 4.18
N LYS A 158 -1.05 -18.62 3.04
CA LYS A 158 -1.56 -18.20 1.73
C LYS A 158 -2.80 -19.06 1.43
N GLU A 159 -3.95 -18.41 1.35
CA GLU A 159 -5.23 -19.04 1.03
C GLU A 159 -5.53 -18.79 -0.46
N TYR A 160 -5.92 -19.86 -1.16
CA TYR A 160 -6.44 -19.81 -2.52
C TYR A 160 -7.95 -20.00 -2.37
N SER A 161 -8.73 -19.00 -2.79
CA SER A 161 -10.20 -19.05 -2.80
C SER A 161 -10.70 -19.81 -4.01
#